data_AF-A0A0D0D935-F1
#
_entry.id   AF-A0A0D0D935-F1
#
_cell.length_a   1.000
_cell.length_b   1.000
_cell.length_c   1.000
_cell.angle_alpha   90.00
_cell.angle_beta   90.00
_cell.angle_gamma   90.00
#
_symmetry.space_group_name_H-M   'P 1'
#
loop_
_entity.id
_entity.type
_entity.pdbx_description
1 polymer ?
#
loop_
_entity_poly.entity_id
_entity_poly.type
_entity_poly.pdbx_seq_one_letter_code
_entity_poly.pdbx_strand_id
1 'polypeptide(L)' 'VSIEEQLAIFLYTCVTGLSSCHVAERFQCSPDTVTEYFKAMLFFFSSDPFYSSQVKFPSSATPISDHIICNPRF' A
#
# COMPACT_ATOMS: atom_id res chain seq x y z
N VAL A 1 -2.91 -16.99 9.33
CA VAL A 1 -2.25 -15.97 8.50
C VAL A 1 -1.77 -14.87 9.42
N SER A 2 -0.46 -14.64 9.46
CA SER A 2 0.14 -13.66 10.37
C SER A 2 -0.09 -12.22 9.88
N ILE A 3 0.15 -11.21 10.71
CA ILE A 3 0.03 -9.80 10.29
C ILE A 3 1.04 -9.48 9.19
N GLU A 4 2.23 -10.07 9.24
CA GLU A 4 3.27 -9.93 8.22
C GLU A 4 2.78 -10.47 6.87
N GLU A 5 2.07 -11.60 6.87
CA GLU A 5 1.52 -12.20 5.67
C GLU A 5 0.34 -11.36 5.11
N GLN A 6 -0.53 -10.83 5.96
CA GLN A 6 -1.58 -9.88 5.53
C GLN A 6 -0.97 -8.62 4.91
N LEU A 7 0.08 -8.08 5.53
CA LEU A 7 0.81 -6.92 5.03
C LEU A 7 1.48 -7.24 3.69
N ALA A 8 2.08 -8.43 3.56
CA ALA A 8 2.69 -8.88 2.32
C ALA A 8 1.66 -9.01 1.19
N ILE A 9 0.47 -9.55 1.46
CA ILE A 9 -0.64 -9.63 0.50
C ILE A 9 -1.05 -8.21 0.04
N PHE A 10 -1.22 -7.28 0.98
CA PHE A 10 -1.60 -5.90 0.67
C PHE A 10 -0.56 -5.21 -0.21
N LEU A 11 0.71 -5.19 0.21
CA LEU A 11 1.79 -4.55 -0.54
C LEU A 11 2.01 -5.20 -1.90
N TYR A 12 1.97 -6.53 -1.98
CA TYR A 12 2.13 -7.26 -3.24
C TYR A 12 1.02 -6.91 -4.23
N THR A 13 -0.23 -6.83 -3.76
CA THR A 13 -1.37 -6.43 -4.59
C THR A 13 -1.21 -5.01 -5.11
N CYS A 14 -0.85 -4.05 -4.24
CA CYS A 14 -0.64 -2.64 -4.62
C CYS A 14 0.50 -2.43 -5.62
N VAL A 15 1.62 -3.15 -5.45
CA VAL A 15 2.81 -3.00 -6.30
C VAL A 15 2.62 -3.68 -7.66
N THR A 16 1.95 -4.82 -7.71
CA THR A 16 1.82 -5.63 -8.94
C THR A 16 0.54 -5.37 -9.72
N GLY A 17 -0.52 -4.85 -9.08
CA GLY A 17 -1.83 -4.64 -9.70
C GLY A 17 -2.52 -5.94 -10.16
N LEU A 18 -2.10 -7.09 -9.64
CA LEU A 18 -2.67 -8.39 -10.01
C LEU A 18 -4.08 -8.59 -9.41
N SER A 19 -4.87 -9.46 -10.05
CA SER A 19 -6.16 -9.88 -9.53
C SER A 19 -6.03 -10.72 -8.26
N SER A 20 -7.08 -10.75 -7.44
CA SER A 20 -7.11 -11.55 -6.21
C SER A 20 -6.86 -13.04 -6.46
N CYS A 21 -7.27 -13.58 -7.61
CA CYS A 21 -6.98 -14.97 -8.00
C CYS A 21 -5.46 -15.23 -8.14
N HIS A 22 -4.74 -14.39 -8.86
CA HIS A 22 -3.28 -14.56 -9.04
C HIS A 22 -2.51 -14.34 -7.74
N VAL A 23 -2.97 -13.40 -6.90
CA VAL A 23 -2.39 -13.20 -5.57
C VAL A 23 -2.66 -14.43 -4.70
N ALA A 24 -3.87 -14.99 -4.73
CA ALA A 24 -4.25 -16.16 -3.97
C ALA A 24 -3.40 -17.39 -4.34
N GLU A 25 -3.14 -17.61 -5.63
CA GLU A 25 -2.22 -18.65 -6.11
C GLU A 25 -0.82 -18.48 -5.54
N ARG A 26 -0.28 -17.25 -5.51
CA ARG A 26 1.07 -17.01 -4.98
C ARG A 26 1.18 -17.26 -3.49
N PHE A 27 0.17 -16.85 -2.73
CA PHE A 27 0.14 -16.97 -1.26
C PHE A 27 -0.48 -18.27 -0.77
N GLN A 28 -0.89 -19.16 -1.69
CA GLN A 28 -1.51 -20.45 -1.39
C GLN A 28 -2.74 -20.30 -0.46
N CYS A 29 -3.57 -19.29 -0.73
CA CYS A 29 -4.80 -19.00 0.01
C CYS A 29 -5.99 -18.84 -0.95
N SER A 30 -7.18 -18.49 -0.44
CA SER A 30 -8.35 -18.26 -1.29
C SER A 30 -8.42 -16.80 -1.77
N PRO A 31 -9.06 -16.52 -2.93
CA PRO A 31 -9.31 -15.15 -3.39
C PRO A 31 -10.12 -14.31 -2.40
N ASP A 32 -11.00 -14.96 -1.63
CA ASP A 32 -11.79 -14.31 -0.58
C ASP A 32 -10.89 -13.85 0.56
N THR A 33 -9.98 -14.71 1.01
CA THR A 33 -8.97 -14.39 2.04
C THR A 33 -8.07 -13.24 1.59
N VAL A 34 -7.62 -13.23 0.33
CA VAL A 34 -6.86 -12.10 -0.23
C VAL A 34 -7.66 -10.80 -0.14
N THR A 35 -8.93 -10.84 -0.56
CA THR A 35 -9.79 -9.65 -0.57
C THR A 35 -10.09 -9.15 0.84
N GLU A 36 -10.29 -10.05 1.79
CA GLU A 36 -10.51 -9.73 3.20
C GLU A 36 -9.29 -9.01 3.79
N TYR A 37 -8.09 -9.57 3.63
CA TYR A 37 -6.87 -8.98 4.20
C TYR A 37 -6.46 -7.70 3.48
N PHE A 38 -6.66 -7.61 2.17
CA PHE A 38 -6.47 -6.38 1.44
C PHE A 38 -7.35 -5.26 2.02
N LYS A 39 -8.64 -5.53 2.23
CA LYS A 39 -9.57 -4.56 2.83
C LYS A 39 -9.17 -4.20 4.25
N ALA A 40 -8.83 -5.17 5.09
CA ALA A 40 -8.41 -4.92 6.47
C ALA A 40 -7.19 -4.00 6.54
N MET A 41 -6.16 -4.28 5.74
CA MET A 41 -4.96 -3.45 5.66
C MET A 41 -5.25 -2.08 5.06
N LEU A 42 -6.06 -2.00 4.01
CA LEU A 42 -6.50 -0.73 3.42
C LEU A 42 -7.17 0.15 4.47
N PHE A 43 -8.15 -0.37 5.20
CA PHE A 43 -8.84 0.37 6.25
C PHE A 43 -7.88 0.83 7.35
N PHE A 44 -6.96 -0.04 7.80
CA PHE A 44 -5.97 0.34 8.79
C PHE A 44 -5.10 1.52 8.31
N PHE A 45 -4.56 1.44 7.09
CA PHE A 45 -3.68 2.48 6.55
C PHE A 45 -4.41 3.77 6.17
N SER A 46 -5.69 3.69 5.82
CA SER A 46 -6.52 4.87 5.51
C SER A 46 -7.16 5.50 6.74
N SER A 47 -7.05 4.87 7.92
CA SER A 47 -7.65 5.37 9.15
C SER A 47 -6.65 6.17 9.99
N ASP A 48 -7.20 6.99 10.87
CA ASP A 48 -6.42 7.62 11.93
C ASP A 48 -5.98 6.58 12.98
N PRO A 49 -4.80 6.75 13.60
CA PRO A 49 -3.85 7.86 13.41
C PRO A 49 -2.84 7.61 12.28
N PHE A 50 -2.91 6.48 11.58
CA PHE A 50 -1.88 6.12 10.60
C PHE A 50 -1.86 7.11 9.44
N TYR A 51 -2.99 7.29 8.76
CA TYR A 51 -3.06 8.11 7.56
C TYR A 51 -2.60 9.55 7.82
N SER A 52 -3.16 10.20 8.84
CA SER A 52 -2.82 11.59 9.19
C SER A 52 -1.37 11.77 9.68
N SER A 53 -0.76 10.73 10.27
CA SER A 53 0.64 10.80 10.71
C SER A 53 1.63 10.64 9.56
N GLN A 54 1.33 9.77 8.59
CA GLN A 54 2.24 9.40 7.50
C GLN A 54 2.05 10.24 6.24
N VAL A 55 0.81 10.64 5.93
CA VAL A 55 0.47 11.40 4.73
C VAL A 55 0.25 12.86 5.10
N LYS A 56 1.17 13.72 4.67
CA LYS A 56 1.10 15.17 4.90
C LYS A 56 1.25 15.92 3.59
N PHE A 57 0.42 16.92 3.39
CA PHE A 57 0.62 17.84 2.28
C PHE A 57 1.89 18.66 2.51
N PRO A 58 2.70 18.88 1.46
CA PRO A 58 3.83 19.79 1.55
C PRO A 58 3.32 21.20 1.86
N SER A 59 4.02 21.90 2.74
CA SER A 59 3.81 23.33 2.99
C SER A 59 4.82 24.16 2.20
N SER A 60 4.69 25.49 2.24
CA SER A 60 5.66 26.41 1.63
C SER A 60 7.08 26.25 2.20
N ALA A 61 7.22 25.63 3.38
CA ALA A 61 8.50 25.35 4.02
C ALA A 61 9.03 23.94 3.73
N THR A 62 8.26 23.06 3.09
CA THR A 62 8.70 21.71 2.75
C THR A 62 9.62 21.76 1.53
N PRO A 63 10.90 21.35 1.65
CA PRO A 63 11.81 21.36 0.52
C PRO A 63 11.34 20.37 -0.55
N ILE A 64 11.45 20.79 -1.82
CA ILE A 64 11.19 19.89 -2.95
C ILE A 64 12.30 18.83 -2.96
N SER A 65 11.93 17.57 -3.12
CA SER A 65 12.90 16.47 -3.21
C SER A 65 13.82 16.65 -4.43
N ASP A 66 15.11 16.38 -4.25
CA ASP A 66 16.11 16.38 -5.32
C ASP A 66 15.71 15.47 -6.50
N HIS A 67 14.97 14.39 -6.25
CA HIS A 67 14.49 13.50 -7.30
C HIS A 67 13.45 14.17 -8.22
N ILE A 68 12.73 15.19 -7.73
CA ILE A 68 11.84 16.00 -8.55
C ILE A 68 12.65 17.07 -9.28
N ILE A 69 13.53 17.78 -8.55
CA ILE A 69 14.36 18.88 -9.09
C ILE A 69 15.25 18.40 -10.25
N CYS A 70 15.83 17.21 -10.13
CA CYS A 70 16.76 16.65 -11.10
C CYS A 70 16.08 15.85 -12.22
N ASN A 71 14.75 15.76 -12.24
CA ASN A 71 14.03 14.97 -13.24
C ASN A 71 13.55 15.88 -14.39
N PRO A 72 14.07 15.70 -15.61
CA PRO A 72 13.79 16.60 -16.74
C PRO A 72 12.34 16.52 -17.26
N ARG A 73 11.51 15.62 -16.72
CA ARG A 73 10.08 15.54 -17.02
C ARG A 73 9.24 16.51 -16.18
N PHE A 74 9.82 17.15 -15.17
CA PHE A 74 9.19 18.12 -14.29
C PHE A 74 9.87 19.49 -14.41
#